data_AF-E9M066-F1
#
_entry.id   AF-E9M066-F1
#
_cell.length_a   1.000
_cell.length_b   1.000
_cell.length_c   1.000
_cell.angle_alpha   90.00
_cell.angle_beta   90.00
_cell.angle_gamma   90.00
#
_symmetry.space_group_name_H-M   'P 1'
#
loop_
_entity.id
_entity.type
_entity.pdbx_description
1 polymer ?
#
loop_
_entity_poly.entity_id
_entity_poly.type
_entity_poly.pdbx_seq_one_letter_code
_entity_poly.pdbx_strand_id
1 'polypeptide(L)'
;NGSAFTLYRVTVQNSPNFHFVTTGTAGVTAWGIKIVTPSLAYTVPGYKCAAGTTPDKVTPATCFTPETVKNTDGFDPGQSTNVVLANSYISTGDDHVAIKASGGATRNLLFAHNHFYYGHGLSIGSETDGGVSNMQVTDLAMDGNDSSGGNGL
;
A
#
# COMPACT_ATOMS: atom_id res chain seq x y z
N ASN A 1 4.43 20.56 8.52
CA ASN A 1 5.47 19.51 8.55
C ASN A 1 5.34 18.72 9.84
N GLY A 2 4.91 17.47 9.74
CA GLY A 2 4.91 16.53 10.87
C GLY A 2 6.23 15.75 10.93
N SER A 3 6.58 15.25 12.12
CA SER A 3 7.81 14.50 12.29
C SER A 3 7.75 13.46 13.41
N ALA A 4 8.68 12.51 13.38
CA ALA A 4 8.90 11.50 14.42
C ALA A 4 7.68 10.62 14.71
N PHE A 5 7.08 10.05 13.67
CA PHE A 5 5.96 9.12 13.79
C PHE A 5 6.44 7.67 13.77
N THR A 6 5.84 6.85 14.61
CA THR A 6 6.05 5.40 14.62
C THR A 6 4.72 4.67 14.53
N LEU A 7 4.62 3.76 13.57
CA LEU A 7 3.55 2.76 13.46
C LEU A 7 4.16 1.41 13.83
N TYR A 8 3.73 0.81 14.92
CA TYR A 8 4.27 -0.46 15.38
C TYR A 8 3.17 -1.47 15.68
N ARG A 9 3.23 -2.63 15.02
CA ARG A 9 2.23 -3.72 15.16
C ARG A 9 0.79 -3.25 14.95
N VAL A 10 0.59 -2.37 13.97
CA VAL A 10 -0.74 -1.91 13.55
C VAL A 10 -1.27 -2.82 12.47
N THR A 11 -2.50 -3.31 12.64
CA THR A 11 -3.23 -4.05 11.60
C THR A 11 -4.35 -3.18 11.05
N VAL A 12 -4.38 -3.02 9.73
CA VAL A 12 -5.44 -2.32 9.00
C VAL A 12 -6.12 -3.33 8.08
N GLN A 13 -7.44 -3.42 8.18
CA GLN A 13 -8.24 -4.38 7.43
C GLN A 13 -9.45 -3.68 6.81
N ASN A 14 -9.64 -3.89 5.51
CA ASN A 14 -10.76 -3.33 4.76
C ASN A 14 -10.91 -1.80 4.92
N SER A 15 -9.81 -1.07 5.18
CA SER A 15 -9.93 0.39 5.21
C SER A 15 -10.22 0.89 3.79
N PRO A 16 -11.02 1.94 3.65
CA PRO A 16 -11.30 2.52 2.35
C PRO A 16 -10.06 3.24 1.81
N ASN A 17 -9.89 3.24 0.48
CA ASN A 17 -8.87 4.02 -0.22
C ASN A 17 -7.43 3.72 0.29
N PHE A 18 -6.53 4.70 0.25
CA PHE A 18 -5.15 4.58 0.75
C PHE A 18 -5.07 4.31 2.26
N HIS A 19 -4.12 3.48 2.69
CA HIS A 19 -4.02 3.06 4.09
C HIS A 19 -3.12 3.98 4.93
N PHE A 20 -1.87 4.18 4.52
CA PHE A 20 -0.92 5.07 5.21
C PHE A 20 -0.25 6.03 4.23
N VAL A 21 -0.73 7.27 4.20
CA VAL A 21 -0.17 8.33 3.35
C VAL A 21 0.63 9.29 4.21
N THR A 22 1.85 9.62 3.79
CA THR A 22 2.67 10.63 4.47
C THR A 22 3.17 11.68 3.49
N THR A 23 2.65 12.90 3.59
CA THR A 23 3.03 14.04 2.73
C THR A 23 3.81 15.08 3.55
N GLY A 24 5.02 15.44 3.13
CA GLY A 24 5.78 16.52 3.79
C GLY A 24 6.22 16.16 5.22
N THR A 25 6.55 14.88 5.47
CA THR A 25 6.89 14.37 6.80
C THR A 25 8.36 13.97 6.93
N ALA A 26 8.89 14.08 8.15
CA ALA A 26 10.28 13.71 8.44
C ALA A 26 10.36 12.70 9.60
N GLY A 27 10.98 11.54 9.36
CA GLY A 27 11.13 10.52 10.40
C GLY A 27 9.84 9.74 10.60
N VAL A 28 9.51 8.88 9.63
CA VAL A 28 8.41 7.92 9.71
C VAL A 28 8.99 6.52 9.81
N THR A 29 8.62 5.78 10.84
CA THR A 29 8.98 4.36 10.98
C THR A 29 7.71 3.52 11.07
N ALA A 30 7.46 2.71 10.06
CA ALA A 30 6.44 1.66 10.08
C ALA A 30 7.14 0.30 10.26
N TRP A 31 6.82 -0.40 11.34
CA TRP A 31 7.45 -1.66 11.68
C TRP A 31 6.43 -2.70 12.14
N GLY A 32 6.47 -3.88 11.53
CA GLY A 32 5.54 -4.95 11.88
C GLY A 32 4.09 -4.63 11.55
N ILE A 33 3.83 -3.77 10.55
CA ILE A 33 2.46 -3.44 10.17
C ILE A 33 1.87 -4.54 9.29
N LYS A 34 0.55 -4.68 9.34
CA LYS A 34 -0.21 -5.61 8.49
C LYS A 34 -1.35 -4.87 7.80
N ILE A 35 -1.35 -4.86 6.48
CA ILE A 35 -2.42 -4.30 5.66
C ILE A 35 -3.05 -5.44 4.87
N VAL A 36 -4.37 -5.62 5.01
CA VAL A 36 -5.10 -6.66 4.27
C VAL A 36 -6.44 -6.13 3.78
N THR A 37 -6.52 -5.87 2.48
CA THR A 37 -7.73 -5.33 1.84
C THR A 37 -7.95 -5.97 0.47
N PRO A 38 -9.05 -6.73 0.26
CA PRO A 38 -10.08 -7.12 1.23
C PRO A 38 -9.66 -8.33 2.08
N SER A 39 -9.86 -8.25 3.39
CA SER A 39 -9.45 -9.28 4.37
C SER A 39 -10.01 -10.67 4.12
N LEU A 40 -11.31 -10.81 3.80
CA LEU A 40 -11.95 -12.13 3.65
C LEU A 40 -11.37 -12.97 2.51
N ALA A 41 -10.93 -12.33 1.43
CA ALA A 41 -10.26 -13.02 0.32
C ALA A 41 -8.97 -13.73 0.75
N TYR A 42 -8.33 -13.28 1.84
CA TYR A 42 -7.08 -13.84 2.35
C TYR A 42 -7.25 -14.67 3.62
N THR A 43 -8.28 -14.40 4.42
CA THR A 43 -8.48 -15.10 5.70
C THR A 43 -9.37 -16.33 5.60
N VAL A 44 -10.13 -16.48 4.51
CA VAL A 44 -11.06 -17.60 4.30
C VAL A 44 -10.68 -18.37 3.03
N PRO A 45 -10.17 -19.62 3.14
CA PRO A 45 -9.81 -20.43 1.98
C PRO A 45 -10.99 -20.60 1.00
N GLY A 46 -10.75 -20.27 -0.27
CA GLY A 46 -11.76 -20.41 -1.32
C GLY A 46 -12.92 -19.40 -1.23
N TYR A 47 -12.76 -18.30 -0.47
CA TYR A 47 -13.76 -17.24 -0.39
C TYR A 47 -14.12 -16.70 -1.77
N LYS A 48 -15.42 -16.60 -2.04
CA LYS A 48 -15.96 -16.02 -3.27
C LYS A 48 -17.14 -15.14 -2.91
N CYS A 49 -17.19 -13.96 -3.52
CA CYS A 49 -18.38 -13.13 -3.44
C CYS A 49 -19.59 -13.85 -4.05
N ALA A 50 -20.75 -13.68 -3.42
CA ALA A 50 -22.00 -14.13 -4.02
C ALA A 50 -22.25 -13.38 -5.34
N ALA A 51 -22.91 -14.03 -6.29
CA ALA A 51 -23.20 -13.43 -7.58
C ALA A 51 -23.98 -12.11 -7.39
N GLY A 52 -23.55 -11.04 -8.07
CA GLY A 52 -24.19 -9.72 -8.00
C GLY A 52 -23.93 -8.93 -6.70
N THR A 53 -22.97 -9.34 -5.86
CA THR A 53 -22.63 -8.61 -4.62
C THR A 53 -21.36 -7.77 -4.69
N THR A 54 -20.60 -7.90 -5.78
CA THR A 54 -19.44 -7.05 -6.10
C THR A 54 -19.88 -5.72 -6.72
N PRO A 55 -19.05 -4.66 -6.66
CA PRO A 55 -19.39 -3.36 -7.25
C PRO A 55 -19.73 -3.45 -8.75
N ASP A 56 -20.86 -2.84 -9.15
CA ASP A 56 -21.33 -2.79 -10.56
C ASP A 56 -21.73 -1.38 -11.04
N LYS A 57 -21.30 -0.33 -10.33
CA LYS A 57 -21.62 1.11 -10.53
C LYS A 57 -23.06 1.53 -10.21
N VAL A 58 -23.99 0.60 -9.97
CA VAL A 58 -25.42 0.92 -9.80
C VAL A 58 -25.94 0.48 -8.43
N THR A 59 -25.42 -0.63 -7.90
CA THR A 59 -25.76 -1.15 -6.58
C THR A 59 -24.62 -0.97 -5.58
N PRO A 60 -24.93 -0.59 -4.31
CA PRO A 60 -23.94 -0.64 -3.24
C PRO A 60 -23.42 -2.06 -3.07
N ALA A 61 -22.11 -2.24 -3.19
CA ALA A 61 -21.46 -3.53 -3.01
C ALA A 61 -21.50 -3.96 -1.54
N THR A 62 -21.65 -5.27 -1.33
CA THR A 62 -21.59 -5.90 0.00
C THR A 62 -20.43 -6.90 0.12
N CYS A 63 -19.76 -7.18 -1.00
CA CYS A 63 -18.59 -8.05 -1.05
C CYS A 63 -17.53 -7.46 -1.97
N PHE A 64 -16.26 -7.65 -1.60
CA PHE A 64 -15.12 -7.16 -2.34
C PHE A 64 -14.11 -8.29 -2.55
N THR A 65 -13.58 -8.38 -3.76
CA THR A 65 -12.39 -9.15 -4.13
C THR A 65 -11.20 -8.21 -4.32
N PRO A 66 -9.96 -8.73 -4.33
CA PRO A 66 -8.77 -7.92 -4.59
C PRO A 66 -8.86 -7.10 -5.89
N GLU A 67 -9.53 -7.60 -6.93
CA GLU A 67 -9.75 -6.92 -8.21
C GLU A 67 -10.72 -5.73 -8.13
N THR A 68 -11.58 -5.71 -7.11
CA THR A 68 -12.71 -4.77 -6.99
C THR A 68 -12.48 -3.69 -5.94
N VAL A 69 -11.52 -3.87 -5.03
CA VAL A 69 -11.06 -2.78 -4.17
C VAL A 69 -10.15 -1.86 -5.00
N LYS A 70 -10.39 -0.56 -4.94
CA LYS A 70 -9.72 0.43 -5.80
C LYS A 70 -8.97 1.45 -4.96
N ASN A 71 -7.79 1.87 -5.44
CA ASN A 71 -6.95 2.88 -4.79
C ASN A 71 -6.61 2.48 -3.36
N THR A 72 -6.36 1.19 -3.17
CA THR A 72 -6.09 0.60 -1.85
C THR A 72 -4.61 0.57 -1.54
N ASP A 73 -3.88 1.59 -1.96
CA ASP A 73 -2.44 1.67 -1.82
C ASP A 73 -2.05 1.52 -0.34
N GLY A 74 -0.99 0.76 -0.09
CA GLY A 74 -0.61 0.36 1.26
C GLY A 74 0.11 1.47 2.02
N PHE A 75 1.25 1.93 1.51
CA PHE A 75 2.12 2.86 2.21
C PHE A 75 2.76 3.87 1.26
N ASP A 76 2.33 5.13 1.35
CA ASP A 76 2.53 6.12 0.30
C ASP A 76 3.32 7.34 0.81
N PRO A 77 4.67 7.27 0.80
CA PRO A 77 5.49 8.42 1.14
C PRO A 77 5.56 9.42 -0.02
N GLY A 78 5.08 10.63 0.24
CA GLY A 78 5.14 11.81 -0.61
C GLY A 78 5.92 12.96 0.04
N GLN A 79 6.77 13.66 -0.72
CA GLN A 79 7.57 14.81 -0.25
C GLN A 79 8.22 14.59 1.13
N SER A 80 8.67 13.36 1.43
CA SER A 80 9.02 12.93 2.79
C SER A 80 10.49 12.54 2.92
N THR A 81 11.04 12.64 4.13
CA THR A 81 12.45 12.31 4.42
C THR A 81 12.59 11.36 5.59
N ASN A 82 13.56 10.46 5.53
CA ASN A 82 13.86 9.49 6.60
C ASN A 82 12.63 8.59 6.88
N VAL A 83 12.31 7.76 5.90
CA VAL A 83 11.15 6.87 5.92
C VAL A 83 11.62 5.43 6.00
N VAL A 84 11.08 4.66 6.94
CA VAL A 84 11.35 3.24 7.10
C VAL A 84 10.04 2.47 7.05
N LEU A 85 9.96 1.43 6.21
CA LEU A 85 8.93 0.39 6.27
C LEU A 85 9.66 -0.95 6.41
N ALA A 86 9.47 -1.63 7.55
CA ALA A 86 10.19 -2.86 7.81
C ALA A 86 9.34 -3.98 8.41
N ASN A 87 9.73 -5.23 8.17
CA ASN A 87 9.12 -6.43 8.75
C ASN A 87 7.58 -6.47 8.61
N SER A 88 7.06 -5.97 7.48
CA SER A 88 5.63 -5.73 7.30
C SER A 88 5.02 -6.61 6.23
N TYR A 89 3.71 -6.80 6.34
CA TYR A 89 2.91 -7.61 5.42
C TYR A 89 1.84 -6.74 4.78
N ILE A 90 1.84 -6.64 3.45
CA ILE A 90 0.86 -5.83 2.73
C ILE A 90 0.21 -6.71 1.66
N SER A 91 -1.11 -6.66 1.59
CA SER A 91 -1.89 -7.22 0.49
C SER A 91 -3.10 -6.33 0.27
N THR A 92 -3.22 -5.80 -0.92
CA THR A 92 -4.19 -4.77 -1.29
C THR A 92 -4.85 -5.16 -2.61
N GLY A 93 -5.49 -4.21 -3.30
CA GLY A 93 -5.82 -4.32 -4.73
C GLY A 93 -5.07 -3.32 -5.61
N ASP A 94 -4.07 -2.64 -5.04
CA ASP A 94 -3.31 -1.55 -5.68
C ASP A 94 -1.83 -1.62 -5.26
N ASP A 95 -1.06 -0.54 -5.34
CA ASP A 95 0.34 -0.53 -4.88
C ASP A 95 0.49 -0.93 -3.40
N HIS A 96 1.52 -1.74 -3.10
CA HIS A 96 1.87 -1.99 -1.70
C HIS A 96 2.56 -0.76 -1.11
N VAL A 97 3.35 -0.09 -1.94
CA VAL A 97 4.06 1.15 -1.63
C VAL A 97 4.05 2.02 -2.88
N ALA A 98 3.51 3.24 -2.78
CA ALA A 98 3.54 4.25 -3.84
C ALA A 98 4.40 5.46 -3.43
N ILE A 99 5.62 5.56 -3.96
CA ILE A 99 6.54 6.66 -3.63
C ILE A 99 6.32 7.83 -4.58
N LYS A 100 5.89 8.97 -4.01
CA LYS A 100 5.60 10.21 -4.74
C LYS A 100 6.59 11.31 -4.35
N ALA A 101 6.80 12.27 -5.24
CA ALA A 101 7.67 13.43 -5.03
C ALA A 101 7.20 14.67 -5.80
N SER A 102 5.89 14.88 -5.93
CA SER A 102 5.37 16.05 -6.66
C SER A 102 5.67 17.37 -5.95
N GLY A 103 6.33 18.31 -6.62
CA GLY A 103 6.66 19.63 -6.04
C GLY A 103 7.60 19.60 -4.82
N GLY A 104 8.17 18.45 -4.48
CA GLY A 104 9.06 18.30 -3.32
C GLY A 104 9.71 16.92 -3.27
N ALA A 105 11.00 16.88 -2.94
CA ALA A 105 11.77 15.65 -2.93
C ALA A 105 11.29 14.64 -1.88
N THR A 106 11.30 13.36 -2.24
CA THR A 106 11.21 12.24 -1.29
C THR A 106 12.55 11.53 -1.22
N ARG A 107 13.14 11.42 -0.02
CA ARG A 107 14.52 10.93 0.11
C ARG A 107 14.80 10.19 1.40
N ASN A 108 15.88 9.41 1.41
CA ASN A 108 16.31 8.62 2.56
C ASN A 108 15.22 7.62 2.97
N LEU A 109 14.98 6.64 2.10
CA LEU A 109 13.97 5.60 2.29
C LEU A 109 14.64 4.24 2.50
N LEU A 110 14.13 3.47 3.46
CA LEU A 110 14.52 2.08 3.69
C LEU A 110 13.29 1.19 3.76
N PHE A 111 13.18 0.27 2.81
CA PHE A 111 12.15 -0.76 2.78
C PHE A 111 12.79 -2.13 2.96
N ALA A 112 12.58 -2.76 4.11
CA ALA A 112 13.37 -3.93 4.52
C ALA A 112 12.55 -5.07 5.11
N HIS A 113 12.83 -6.32 4.74
CA HIS A 113 12.22 -7.51 5.36
C HIS A 113 10.68 -7.56 5.20
N ASN A 114 10.16 -7.03 4.10
CA ASN A 114 8.71 -6.96 3.87
C ASN A 114 8.23 -8.13 3.01
N HIS A 115 6.96 -8.46 3.16
CA HIS A 115 6.27 -9.47 2.35
C HIS A 115 5.04 -8.85 1.71
N PHE A 116 5.04 -8.80 0.39
CA PHE A 116 3.95 -8.29 -0.43
C PHE A 116 3.25 -9.44 -1.11
N TYR A 117 1.92 -9.38 -1.15
CA TYR A 117 1.09 -10.40 -1.81
C TYR A 117 0.37 -9.77 -2.98
N TYR A 118 -0.96 -9.86 -3.03
CA TYR A 118 -1.72 -9.28 -4.12
C TYR A 118 -1.62 -7.76 -4.10
N GLY A 119 -1.39 -7.17 -5.27
CA GLY A 119 -1.29 -5.72 -5.49
C GLY A 119 -0.35 -5.41 -6.65
N HIS A 120 0.13 -4.17 -6.73
CA HIS A 120 0.95 -3.64 -7.84
C HIS A 120 2.43 -3.52 -7.53
N GLY A 121 2.83 -4.02 -6.35
CA GLY A 121 4.21 -4.08 -5.91
C GLY A 121 4.69 -2.79 -5.24
N LEU A 122 5.96 -2.46 -5.45
CA LEU A 122 6.67 -1.34 -4.86
C LEU A 122 7.03 -0.36 -5.97
N SER A 123 6.35 0.78 -6.02
CA SER A 123 6.32 1.63 -7.21
C SER A 123 6.84 3.03 -6.88
N ILE A 124 7.73 3.55 -7.75
CA ILE A 124 8.23 4.93 -7.69
C ILE A 124 7.46 5.71 -8.75
N GLY A 125 6.48 6.51 -8.35
CA GLY A 125 5.63 7.19 -9.30
C GLY A 125 4.31 7.75 -8.76
N SER A 126 3.47 8.28 -9.65
CA SER A 126 3.86 8.69 -11.01
C SER A 126 4.49 10.08 -10.97
N GLU A 127 4.14 10.91 -9.98
CA GLU A 127 4.65 12.27 -9.82
C GLU A 127 6.01 12.28 -9.12
N THR A 128 7.08 12.35 -9.90
CA THR A 128 8.46 12.27 -9.40
C THR A 128 9.30 13.51 -9.73
N ASP A 129 8.65 14.62 -10.13
CA ASP A 129 9.30 15.85 -10.59
C ASP A 129 10.19 16.52 -9.52
N GLY A 130 9.87 16.39 -8.23
CA GLY A 130 10.70 16.85 -7.13
C GLY A 130 11.89 15.94 -6.80
N GLY A 131 11.96 14.76 -7.43
CA GLY A 131 13.03 13.79 -7.29
C GLY A 131 12.83 12.78 -6.15
N VAL A 132 13.17 11.52 -6.43
CA VAL A 132 13.30 10.44 -5.45
C VAL A 132 14.76 10.05 -5.35
N SER A 133 15.34 10.02 -4.15
CA SER A 133 16.78 9.74 -3.97
C SER A 133 17.12 9.04 -2.67
N ASN A 134 18.26 8.34 -2.65
CA ASN A 134 18.74 7.58 -1.49
C ASN A 134 17.68 6.62 -0.93
N MET A 135 17.29 5.66 -1.75
CA MET A 135 16.31 4.64 -1.42
C MET A 135 16.97 3.27 -1.46
N GLN A 136 16.74 2.47 -0.43
CA GLN A 136 17.19 1.09 -0.35
C GLN A 136 15.97 0.17 -0.17
N VAL A 137 15.94 -0.90 -0.97
CA VAL A 137 15.03 -2.03 -0.80
C VAL A 137 15.89 -3.26 -0.55
N THR A 138 15.62 -4.01 0.50
CA THR A 138 16.40 -5.21 0.86
C THR A 138 15.50 -6.26 1.48
N ASP A 139 15.74 -7.53 1.19
CA ASP A 139 14.96 -8.66 1.70
C ASP A 139 13.43 -8.45 1.56
N LEU A 140 13.01 -8.17 0.33
CA LEU A 140 11.59 -8.03 -0.02
C LEU A 140 11.15 -9.29 -0.75
N ALA A 141 10.14 -9.97 -0.22
CA ALA A 141 9.44 -11.04 -0.92
C ALA A 141 8.15 -10.48 -1.53
N MET A 142 7.90 -10.79 -2.81
CA MET A 142 6.62 -10.56 -3.46
C MET A 142 6.10 -11.91 -3.95
N ASP A 143 4.95 -12.34 -3.43
CA ASP A 143 4.32 -13.60 -3.77
C ASP A 143 2.81 -13.39 -3.85
N GLY A 144 2.33 -12.94 -5.01
CA GLY A 144 0.92 -12.62 -5.19
C GLY A 144 0.58 -12.32 -6.64
N ASN A 145 -0.69 -11.98 -6.86
CA ASN A 145 -1.21 -11.63 -8.19
C ASN A 145 -1.43 -10.12 -8.29
N ASP A 146 -1.46 -9.65 -9.53
CA ASP A 146 -1.85 -8.30 -9.90
C ASP A 146 -3.31 -8.28 -10.38
N SER A 147 -4.04 -7.19 -10.11
CA SER A 147 -5.35 -6.94 -10.71
C SER A 147 -5.22 -6.46 -12.16
N SER A 148 -5.76 -7.23 -13.10
CA SER A 148 -5.84 -6.82 -14.51
C SER A 148 -6.76 -5.61 -14.79
N GLY A 149 -7.47 -5.12 -13.76
CA GLY A 149 -8.41 -4.01 -13.84
C GLY A 149 -8.15 -2.90 -12.82
N GLY A 150 -7.08 -2.98 -12.04
CA GLY A 150 -6.56 -1.86 -11.26
C GLY A 150 -5.57 -1.09 -12.10
N ASN A 151 -5.53 0.22 -11.90
CA ASN A 151 -4.43 1.03 -12.38
C ASN A 151 -3.52 1.14 -11.16
N GLY A 152 -2.37 0.47 -11.16
CA GLY A 152 -1.31 0.87 -10.25
C GLY A 152 -0.89 2.30 -10.57
N LEU A 153 0.06 2.83 -9.80
CA LEU A 153 0.67 4.13 -10.06
C LEU A 153 0.78 4.51 -11.55
#